data_AF-A0A5C5ZYI3-F1
#
_entry.id   AF-A0A5C5ZYI3-F1
#
_cell.length_a   1.000
_cell.length_b   1.000
_cell.length_c   1.000
_cell.angle_alpha   90.00
_cell.angle_beta   90.00
_cell.angle_gamma   90.00
#
_symmetry.space_group_name_H-M   'P 1'
#
loop_
_entity.id
_entity.type
_entity.pdbx_description
1 polymer ?
#
loop_
_entity_poly.entity_id
_entity_poly.type
_entity_poly.pdbx_seq_one_letter_code
_entity_poly.pdbx_strand_id
1 'polypeptide(L)'
;MTNAEPTREMIAFYERRTREHIERVRRCLRVMASVTDFSDDLEERARTHDASKFGPDERDAYIWLTEFHRCRVSGEPFEYPEGMEQRVRAAVDHHVSTNRHHPEFHSDPNNMTDVDLIEMVCDWTAMSQEFGQDGGSARGWADKTIGQKFMFCDERRDFIYRTIDQLDANLPHSLD
;
A
#
# COMPACT_ATOMS: atom_id res chain seq x y z
N MET A 1 -2.71 31.67 -11.10
CA MET A 1 -2.90 30.40 -10.37
C MET A 1 -1.76 30.31 -9.37
N THR A 2 -2.04 30.50 -8.09
CA THR A 2 -1.06 30.28 -7.03
C THR A 2 -0.98 28.77 -6.82
N ASN A 3 0.09 28.13 -7.30
CA ASN A 3 0.40 26.76 -6.91
C ASN A 3 0.75 26.81 -5.42
N ALA A 4 -0.23 26.52 -4.56
CA ALA A 4 0.04 26.40 -3.14
C ALA A 4 1.02 25.26 -2.93
N GLU A 5 2.18 25.57 -2.35
CA GLU A 5 3.20 24.58 -2.02
C GLU A 5 2.88 23.95 -0.66
N PRO A 6 3.13 22.64 -0.47
CA PRO A 6 2.96 21.99 0.82
C PRO A 6 3.94 22.57 1.84
N THR A 7 3.51 22.65 3.11
CA THR A 7 4.40 23.15 4.18
C THR A 7 5.53 22.17 4.48
N ARG A 8 6.56 22.63 5.20
CA ARG A 8 7.67 21.78 5.64
C ARG A 8 7.19 20.64 6.53
N GLU A 9 6.20 20.91 7.38
CA GLU A 9 5.59 19.93 8.28
C GLU A 9 4.84 18.85 7.50
N MET A 10 4.05 19.24 6.49
CA MET A 10 3.35 18.31 5.61
C MET A 10 4.33 17.39 4.87
N ILE A 11 5.40 17.97 4.30
CA ILE A 11 6.44 17.21 3.62
C ILE A 11 7.11 16.21 4.58
N ALA A 12 7.52 16.67 5.76
CA ALA A 12 8.18 15.82 6.75
C ALA A 12 7.27 14.70 7.27
N PHE A 13 5.97 15.00 7.47
CA PHE A 13 4.98 14.00 7.88
C PHE A 13 4.79 12.93 6.81
N TYR A 14 4.58 13.36 5.56
CA TYR A 14 4.46 12.46 4.41
C TYR A 14 5.69 11.57 4.26
N GLU A 15 6.90 12.14 4.22
CA GLU A 15 8.12 11.36 4.03
C GLU A 15 8.33 10.35 5.14
N ARG A 16 8.08 10.73 6.40
CA ARG A 16 8.18 9.80 7.53
C ARG A 16 7.18 8.65 7.37
N ARG A 17 5.88 8.97 7.24
CA ARG A 17 4.82 7.97 7.14
C ARG A 17 5.02 7.02 5.96
N THR A 18 5.34 7.55 4.78
CA THR A 18 5.56 6.73 3.58
C THR A 18 6.79 5.83 3.72
N ARG A 19 7.89 6.30 4.31
CA ARG A 19 9.06 5.44 4.56
C ARG A 19 8.76 4.35 5.59
N GLU A 20 8.00 4.67 6.62
CA GLU A 20 7.58 3.70 7.63
C GLU A 20 6.62 2.64 7.06
N HIS A 21 5.71 3.01 6.15
CA HIS A 21 4.89 2.05 5.39
C HIS A 21 5.76 1.12 4.54
N ILE A 22 6.64 1.69 3.71
CA ILE A 22 7.55 0.92 2.85
C ILE A 22 8.41 -0.04 3.67
N GLU A 23 8.88 0.35 4.87
CA GLU A 23 9.65 -0.56 5.72
C GLU A 23 8.81 -1.70 6.31
N ARG A 24 7.53 -1.46 6.63
CA ARG A 24 6.61 -2.55 7.03
C ARG A 24 6.40 -3.53 5.89
N VAL A 25 6.19 -3.04 4.66
CA VAL A 25 6.05 -3.90 3.48
C VAL A 25 7.33 -4.69 3.23
N ARG A 26 8.50 -4.04 3.30
CA ARG A 26 9.81 -4.70 3.18
C ARG A 26 10.00 -5.81 4.19
N ARG A 27 9.62 -5.59 5.45
CA ARG A 27 9.67 -6.63 6.48
C ARG A 27 8.78 -7.82 6.12
N CYS A 28 7.56 -7.57 5.69
CA CYS A 28 6.63 -8.64 5.27
C CYS A 28 7.17 -9.41 4.06
N LEU A 29 7.66 -8.70 3.04
CA LEU A 29 8.25 -9.30 1.83
C LEU A 29 9.48 -10.14 2.16
N ARG A 30 10.36 -9.70 3.05
CA ARG A 30 11.53 -10.48 3.50
C ARG A 30 11.12 -11.77 4.24
N VAL A 31 10.06 -11.72 5.04
CA VAL A 31 9.50 -12.93 5.67
C VAL A 31 9.03 -13.88 4.58
N MET A 32 8.22 -13.40 3.64
CA MET A 32 7.73 -14.23 2.52
C MET A 32 8.85 -14.77 1.63
N ALA A 33 9.91 -13.99 1.38
CA ALA A 33 11.09 -14.40 0.65
C ALA A 33 11.86 -15.56 1.31
N SER A 34 11.72 -15.72 2.64
CA SER A 34 12.37 -16.80 3.39
C SER A 34 11.54 -18.08 3.50
N VAL A 35 10.25 -18.02 3.18
CA VAL A 35 9.31 -19.14 3.30
C VAL A 35 8.62 -19.53 1.98
N THR A 36 9.04 -18.93 0.86
CA THR A 36 8.52 -19.22 -0.48
C THR A 36 9.66 -19.40 -1.48
N ASP A 37 9.35 -19.97 -2.64
CA ASP A 37 10.32 -20.17 -3.73
C ASP A 37 10.60 -18.88 -4.53
N PHE A 38 10.02 -17.74 -4.15
CA PHE A 38 10.11 -16.45 -4.86
C PHE A 38 11.13 -15.48 -4.25
N SER A 39 12.17 -16.00 -3.60
CA SER A 39 13.11 -15.20 -2.78
C SER A 39 13.68 -13.98 -3.52
N ASP A 40 14.32 -14.20 -4.68
CA ASP A 40 14.97 -13.14 -5.47
C ASP A 40 13.98 -12.07 -5.94
N ASP A 41 12.80 -12.49 -6.42
CA ASP A 41 11.75 -11.59 -6.90
C ASP A 41 11.19 -10.73 -5.76
N LEU A 42 10.92 -11.33 -4.60
CA LEU A 42 10.37 -10.63 -3.44
C LEU A 42 11.37 -9.67 -2.80
N GLU A 43 12.67 -10.02 -2.80
CA GLU A 43 13.73 -9.10 -2.40
C GLU A 43 13.84 -7.89 -3.34
N GLU A 44 13.67 -8.09 -4.64
CA GLU A 44 13.61 -6.98 -5.60
C GLU A 44 12.37 -6.12 -5.38
N ARG A 45 11.19 -6.72 -5.22
CA ARG A 45 9.97 -5.97 -4.86
C ARG A 45 10.17 -5.16 -3.59
N ALA A 46 10.83 -5.72 -2.57
CA ALA A 46 11.12 -5.00 -1.34
C ALA A 46 11.99 -3.75 -1.58
N ARG A 47 12.96 -3.81 -2.51
CA ARG A 47 13.80 -2.65 -2.84
C ARG A 47 13.00 -1.53 -3.48
N THR A 48 12.09 -1.86 -4.40
CA THR A 48 11.43 -0.89 -5.28
C THR A 48 9.99 -0.54 -4.89
N HIS A 49 9.39 -1.24 -3.93
CA HIS A 49 7.99 -1.03 -3.52
C HIS A 49 7.70 0.45 -3.26
N ASP A 50 6.65 0.96 -3.91
CA ASP A 50 6.16 2.33 -3.81
C ASP A 50 7.19 3.44 -4.09
N ALA A 51 8.29 3.14 -4.79
CA ALA A 51 9.30 4.14 -5.14
C ALA A 51 8.70 5.30 -5.97
N SER A 52 7.65 5.04 -6.76
CA SER A 52 6.95 6.05 -7.57
C SER A 52 6.37 7.20 -6.72
N LYS A 53 6.05 6.94 -5.44
CA LYS A 53 5.54 7.96 -4.50
C LYS A 53 6.51 9.13 -4.32
N PHE A 54 7.82 8.91 -4.47
CA PHE A 54 8.83 9.97 -4.36
C PHE A 54 9.12 10.66 -5.70
N GLY A 55 8.48 10.23 -6.80
CA GLY A 55 8.61 10.79 -8.14
C GLY A 55 7.73 12.03 -8.37
N PRO A 56 7.98 12.78 -9.46
CA PRO A 56 7.27 14.03 -9.76
C PRO A 56 5.77 13.84 -10.04
N ASP A 57 5.36 12.66 -10.49
CA ASP A 57 3.96 12.35 -10.84
C ASP A 57 3.08 12.15 -9.59
N GLU A 58 3.68 11.75 -8.46
CA GLU A 58 2.93 11.38 -7.26
C GLU A 58 3.24 12.27 -6.05
N ARG A 59 4.51 12.64 -5.84
CA ARG A 59 4.99 13.13 -4.54
C ARG A 59 4.21 14.31 -3.99
N ASP A 60 4.08 15.39 -4.78
CA ASP A 60 3.39 16.59 -4.33
C ASP A 60 1.93 16.31 -3.98
N ALA A 61 1.23 15.57 -4.83
CA ALA A 61 -0.18 15.25 -4.64
C ALA A 61 -0.39 14.33 -3.43
N TYR A 62 0.49 13.35 -3.23
CA TYR A 62 0.42 12.46 -2.06
C TYR A 62 0.79 13.16 -0.74
N ILE A 63 1.60 14.22 -0.76
CA ILE A 63 1.80 15.07 0.43
C ILE A 63 0.46 15.70 0.85
N TRP A 64 -0.27 16.30 -0.10
CA TRP A 64 -1.59 16.89 0.17
C TRP A 64 -2.62 15.83 0.60
N LEU A 65 -2.64 14.66 -0.06
CA LEU A 65 -3.54 13.56 0.32
C LEU A 65 -3.25 13.03 1.73
N THR A 66 -1.98 12.91 2.09
CA THR A 66 -1.57 12.45 3.41
C THR A 66 -1.97 13.46 4.49
N GLU A 67 -1.83 14.76 4.21
CA GLU A 67 -2.30 15.81 5.11
C GLU A 67 -3.82 15.82 5.26
N PHE A 68 -4.57 15.64 4.17
CA PHE A 68 -6.03 15.48 4.22
C PHE A 68 -6.44 14.36 5.17
N HIS A 69 -5.79 13.18 5.08
CA HIS A 69 -6.07 12.07 5.97
C HIS A 69 -5.67 12.38 7.42
N ARG A 70 -4.52 13.03 7.65
CA ARG A 70 -4.10 13.46 9.00
C ARG A 70 -5.14 14.37 9.65
N CYS A 71 -5.57 15.42 8.94
CA CYS A 71 -6.56 16.37 9.44
C CYS A 71 -7.91 15.69 9.71
N ARG A 72 -8.34 14.76 8.85
CA ARG A 72 -9.57 13.98 9.08
C ARG A 72 -9.51 13.14 10.35
N VAL A 73 -8.36 12.53 10.65
CA VAL A 73 -8.17 11.76 11.89
C VAL A 73 -8.13 12.67 13.12
N SER A 74 -7.48 13.84 13.02
CA SER A 74 -7.39 14.79 14.14
C SER A 74 -8.64 15.68 14.31
N GLY A 75 -9.58 15.67 13.36
CA GLY A 75 -10.74 16.55 13.35
C GLY A 75 -10.42 17.99 12.97
N GLU A 76 -9.24 18.26 12.40
CA GLU A 76 -8.85 19.57 11.91
C GLU A 76 -9.56 19.89 10.58
N PRO A 77 -10.06 21.12 10.41
CA PRO A 77 -10.61 21.55 9.12
C PRO A 77 -9.49 21.60 8.08
N PHE A 78 -9.76 21.06 6.90
CA PHE A 78 -8.81 21.05 5.79
C PHE A 78 -9.55 21.12 4.46
N GLU A 79 -9.05 21.96 3.57
CA GLU A 79 -9.50 22.05 2.19
C GLU A 79 -8.29 22.02 1.26
N TYR A 80 -8.43 21.29 0.16
CA TYR A 80 -7.42 21.29 -0.89
C TYR A 80 -7.31 22.67 -1.54
N PRO A 81 -6.09 23.10 -1.92
CA PRO A 81 -5.94 24.22 -2.84
C PRO A 81 -6.66 23.97 -4.17
N GLU A 82 -7.00 25.05 -4.87
CA GLU A 82 -7.66 24.98 -6.18
C GLU A 82 -6.91 24.02 -7.14
N GLY A 83 -7.64 23.09 -7.74
CA GLY A 83 -7.10 22.10 -8.68
C GLY A 83 -6.32 20.93 -8.04
N MET A 84 -6.03 20.98 -6.73
CA MET A 84 -5.24 19.92 -6.08
C MET A 84 -5.99 18.58 -5.99
N GLU A 85 -7.31 18.59 -5.81
CA GLU A 85 -8.10 17.34 -5.80
C GLU A 85 -7.95 16.54 -7.10
N GLN A 86 -7.88 17.23 -8.24
CA GLN A 86 -7.69 16.59 -9.56
C GLN A 86 -6.28 16.01 -9.68
N ARG A 87 -5.26 16.70 -9.16
CA ARG A 87 -3.88 16.20 -9.10
C ARG A 87 -3.75 14.99 -8.19
N VAL A 88 -4.44 15.00 -7.04
CA VAL A 88 -4.53 13.84 -6.14
C VAL A 88 -5.13 12.64 -6.84
N ARG A 89 -6.25 12.81 -7.57
CA ARG A 89 -6.84 11.73 -8.35
C ARG A 89 -5.87 11.19 -9.40
N ALA A 90 -5.24 12.07 -10.18
CA ALA A 90 -4.27 11.66 -11.20
C ALA A 90 -3.06 10.90 -10.61
N ALA A 91 -2.57 11.33 -9.44
CA ALA A 91 -1.48 10.65 -8.75
C ALA A 91 -1.89 9.27 -8.22
N VAL A 92 -3.10 9.13 -7.68
CA VAL A 92 -3.65 7.83 -7.26
C VAL A 92 -3.80 6.90 -8.47
N ASP A 93 -4.34 7.41 -9.59
CA ASP A 93 -4.47 6.64 -10.83
C ASP A 93 -3.10 6.21 -11.36
N HIS A 94 -2.11 7.11 -11.38
CA HIS A 94 -0.73 6.79 -11.74
C HIS A 94 -0.14 5.69 -10.85
N HIS A 95 -0.34 5.80 -9.54
CA HIS A 95 0.19 4.86 -8.56
C HIS A 95 -0.35 3.43 -8.78
N VAL A 96 -1.67 3.28 -8.87
CA VAL A 96 -2.30 1.96 -9.02
C VAL A 96 -2.14 1.37 -10.43
N SER A 97 -1.89 2.20 -11.45
CA SER A 97 -1.64 1.74 -12.83
C SER A 97 -0.16 1.50 -13.16
N THR A 98 0.77 1.91 -12.29
CA THR A 98 2.21 1.69 -12.47
C THR A 98 2.75 0.57 -11.59
N ASN A 99 2.16 0.34 -10.42
CA ASN A 99 2.65 -0.62 -9.45
C ASN A 99 1.84 -1.93 -9.51
N ARG A 100 2.50 -3.01 -9.94
CA ARG A 100 1.86 -4.31 -10.27
C ARG A 100 1.18 -5.03 -9.10
N HIS A 101 1.50 -4.68 -7.86
CA HIS A 101 0.83 -5.27 -6.69
C HIS A 101 -0.59 -4.73 -6.49
N HIS A 102 -0.97 -3.63 -7.16
CA HIS A 102 -2.37 -3.19 -7.19
C HIS A 102 -3.14 -3.98 -8.25
N PRO A 103 -4.32 -4.55 -7.92
CA PRO A 103 -5.16 -5.23 -8.89
C PRO A 103 -5.53 -4.35 -10.10
N GLU A 104 -5.68 -3.03 -9.89
CA GLU A 104 -5.99 -2.04 -10.92
C GLU A 104 -4.90 -1.88 -11.99
N PHE A 105 -3.66 -2.32 -11.74
CA PHE A 105 -2.62 -2.39 -12.77
C PHE A 105 -3.01 -3.36 -13.89
N HIS A 106 -3.76 -4.41 -13.55
CA HIS A 106 -4.07 -5.51 -14.44
C HIS A 106 -5.43 -5.29 -15.10
N SER A 107 -5.54 -5.67 -16.38
CA SER A 107 -6.83 -5.65 -17.09
C SER A 107 -7.87 -6.59 -16.46
N ASP A 108 -7.38 -7.63 -15.78
CA ASP A 108 -8.15 -8.56 -14.96
C ASP A 108 -7.29 -8.89 -13.72
N PRO A 109 -7.80 -8.74 -12.48
CA PRO A 109 -7.07 -9.08 -11.27
C PRO A 109 -6.55 -10.53 -11.25
N ASN A 110 -7.16 -11.45 -12.00
CA ASN A 110 -6.71 -12.84 -12.10
C ASN A 110 -5.39 -13.02 -12.87
N ASN A 111 -4.93 -11.98 -13.57
CA ASN A 111 -3.65 -11.95 -14.27
C ASN A 111 -2.47 -11.60 -13.35
N MET A 112 -2.72 -11.24 -12.09
CA MET A 112 -1.68 -11.04 -11.10
C MET A 112 -0.83 -12.32 -10.97
N THR A 113 0.49 -12.16 -10.98
CA THR A 113 1.40 -13.27 -10.68
C THR A 113 1.38 -13.57 -9.19
N ASP A 114 1.87 -14.75 -8.80
CA ASP A 114 1.98 -15.12 -7.39
C ASP A 114 2.84 -14.11 -6.60
N VAL A 115 3.90 -13.58 -7.22
CA VAL A 115 4.73 -12.49 -6.66
C VAL A 115 3.92 -11.21 -6.47
N ASP A 116 3.08 -10.82 -7.44
CA ASP A 116 2.22 -9.63 -7.31
C ASP A 116 1.21 -9.79 -6.17
N LEU A 117 0.62 -10.98 -6.02
CA LEU A 117 -0.33 -11.29 -4.95
C LEU A 117 0.33 -11.33 -3.57
N ILE A 118 1.55 -11.86 -3.47
CA ILE A 118 2.33 -11.83 -2.23
C ILE A 118 2.65 -10.38 -1.84
N GLU A 119 3.10 -9.56 -2.78
CA GLU A 119 3.36 -8.13 -2.53
C GLU A 119 2.09 -7.39 -2.11
N MET A 120 0.95 -7.66 -2.76
CA MET A 120 -0.35 -7.10 -2.39
C MET A 120 -0.75 -7.45 -0.96
N VAL A 121 -0.58 -8.72 -0.56
CA VAL A 121 -0.84 -9.14 0.83
C VAL A 121 0.09 -8.43 1.81
N CYS A 122 1.37 -8.28 1.47
CA CYS A 122 2.33 -7.56 2.30
C CYS A 122 1.97 -6.07 2.46
N ASP A 123 1.50 -5.42 1.40
CA ASP A 123 1.02 -4.03 1.43
C ASP A 123 -0.21 -3.88 2.34
N TRP A 124 -1.20 -4.75 2.18
CA TRP A 124 -2.41 -4.74 3.02
C TRP A 124 -2.10 -5.03 4.50
N THR A 125 -1.19 -5.95 4.76
CA THR A 125 -0.71 -6.25 6.12
C THR A 125 0.00 -5.03 6.73
N ALA A 126 0.85 -4.34 5.98
CA ALA A 126 1.53 -3.12 6.44
C ALA A 126 0.54 -2.00 6.78
N MET A 127 -0.50 -1.81 5.98
CA MET A 127 -1.58 -0.85 6.26
C MET A 127 -2.36 -1.21 7.52
N SER A 128 -2.67 -2.50 7.70
CA SER A 128 -3.34 -3.03 8.91
C SER A 128 -2.49 -2.78 10.17
N GLN A 129 -1.18 -3.01 10.09
CA GLN A 129 -0.22 -2.71 11.15
C GLN A 129 -0.12 -1.21 11.46
N GLU A 130 -0.13 -0.35 10.43
CA GLU A 130 -0.07 1.09 10.62
C GLU A 130 -1.26 1.62 11.43
N PHE A 131 -2.46 1.12 11.13
CA PHE A 131 -3.70 1.58 11.77
C PHE A 131 -4.11 0.77 13.01
N GLY A 132 -3.35 -0.26 13.39
CA GLY A 132 -3.69 -1.13 14.51
C GLY A 132 -5.03 -1.86 14.32
N GLN A 133 -5.36 -2.21 13.08
CA GLN A 133 -6.61 -2.88 12.71
C GLN A 133 -6.38 -4.37 12.58
N ASP A 134 -7.44 -5.17 12.73
CA ASP A 134 -7.46 -6.59 12.37
C ASP A 134 -6.25 -7.41 12.89
N GLY A 135 -5.70 -7.05 14.06
CA GLY A 135 -4.51 -7.68 14.65
C GLY A 135 -3.21 -7.49 13.86
N GLY A 136 -3.17 -6.54 12.92
CA GLY A 136 -2.06 -6.35 11.97
C GLY A 136 -2.11 -7.29 10.77
N SER A 137 -3.20 -8.03 10.56
CA SER A 137 -3.38 -8.96 9.43
C SER A 137 -4.12 -8.29 8.27
N ALA A 138 -3.80 -8.68 7.04
CA ALA A 138 -4.54 -8.28 5.84
C ALA A 138 -5.94 -8.92 5.74
N ARG A 139 -6.26 -9.92 6.57
CA ARG A 139 -7.51 -10.71 6.47
C ARG A 139 -8.77 -9.84 6.47
N GLY A 140 -8.87 -8.89 7.40
CA GLY A 140 -10.06 -8.04 7.50
C GLY A 140 -10.26 -7.11 6.30
N TRP A 141 -9.19 -6.76 5.59
CA TRP A 141 -9.28 -6.01 4.33
C TRP A 141 -9.61 -6.92 3.15
N ALA A 142 -9.01 -8.12 3.08
CA ALA A 142 -9.32 -9.12 2.07
C ALA A 142 -10.81 -9.49 2.09
N ASP A 143 -11.38 -9.74 3.28
CA ASP A 143 -12.79 -10.10 3.46
C ASP A 143 -13.77 -8.99 2.98
N LYS A 144 -13.35 -7.72 3.04
CA LYS A 144 -14.16 -6.57 2.62
C LYS A 144 -14.06 -6.30 1.12
N THR A 145 -12.99 -6.74 0.47
CA THR A 145 -12.66 -6.32 -0.90
C THR A 145 -12.75 -7.44 -1.93
N ILE A 146 -12.36 -8.66 -1.58
CA ILE A 146 -12.43 -9.81 -2.50
C ILE A 146 -13.89 -10.19 -2.73
N GLY A 147 -14.30 -10.30 -3.99
CA GLY A 147 -15.68 -10.57 -4.39
C GLY A 147 -16.64 -9.37 -4.24
N GLN A 148 -16.15 -8.22 -3.78
CA GLN A 148 -16.90 -6.96 -3.70
C GLN A 148 -16.31 -5.90 -4.65
N LYS A 149 -15.03 -5.58 -4.45
CA LYS A 149 -14.26 -4.65 -5.28
C LYS A 149 -13.42 -5.41 -6.33
N PHE A 150 -12.75 -6.47 -5.91
CA PHE A 150 -11.84 -7.23 -6.77
C PHE A 150 -12.36 -8.64 -7.00
N MET A 151 -12.61 -8.98 -8.27
CA MET A 151 -13.22 -10.25 -8.68
C MET A 151 -12.15 -11.30 -8.98
N PHE A 152 -11.48 -11.78 -7.92
CA PHE A 152 -10.59 -12.94 -8.02
C PHE A 152 -11.39 -14.24 -8.16
N CYS A 153 -10.94 -15.14 -9.04
CA CYS A 153 -11.45 -16.50 -9.13
C CYS A 153 -11.08 -17.30 -7.86
N ASP A 154 -11.71 -18.45 -7.68
CA ASP A 154 -11.53 -19.27 -6.48
C ASP A 154 -10.06 -19.64 -6.24
N GLU A 155 -9.31 -20.00 -7.29
CA GLU A 155 -7.88 -20.33 -7.19
C GLU A 155 -7.05 -19.16 -6.67
N ARG A 156 -7.27 -17.96 -7.22
CA ARG A 156 -6.54 -16.75 -6.79
C ARG A 156 -6.94 -16.33 -5.38
N ARG A 157 -8.23 -16.42 -5.04
CA ARG A 157 -8.72 -16.17 -3.68
C ARG A 157 -8.06 -17.11 -2.68
N ASP A 158 -8.04 -18.41 -2.96
CA ASP A 158 -7.46 -19.42 -2.07
C ASP A 158 -5.94 -19.22 -1.91
N PHE A 159 -5.25 -18.79 -2.97
CA PHE A 159 -3.85 -18.38 -2.89
C PHE A 159 -3.65 -17.17 -1.96
N ILE A 160 -4.47 -16.12 -2.10
CA ILE A 160 -4.39 -14.91 -1.26
C ILE A 160 -4.57 -15.27 0.21
N TYR A 161 -5.63 -16.01 0.58
CA TYR A 161 -5.87 -16.36 1.98
C TYR A 161 -4.79 -17.27 2.57
N ARG A 162 -4.27 -18.25 1.81
CA ARG A 162 -3.12 -19.04 2.26
C ARG A 162 -1.87 -18.18 2.46
N THR A 163 -1.66 -17.17 1.60
CA THR A 163 -0.54 -16.23 1.73
C THR A 163 -0.67 -15.38 2.98
N ILE A 164 -1.89 -14.91 3.29
CA ILE A 164 -2.19 -14.20 4.55
C ILE A 164 -1.87 -15.09 5.74
N ASP A 165 -2.41 -16.32 5.77
CA ASP A 165 -2.19 -17.25 6.89
C ASP A 165 -0.68 -17.60 7.05
N GLN A 166 0.05 -17.77 5.93
CA GLN A 166 1.50 -18.01 5.93
C GLN A 166 2.28 -16.81 6.48
N LEU A 167 1.95 -15.59 6.05
CA LEU A 167 2.61 -14.38 6.54
C LEU A 167 2.35 -14.17 8.02
N ASP A 168 1.09 -14.30 8.46
CA ASP A 168 0.69 -14.12 9.86
C ASP A 168 1.39 -15.14 10.79
N ALA A 169 1.58 -16.38 10.33
CA ALA A 169 2.28 -17.42 11.09
C ALA A 169 3.80 -17.21 11.21
N ASN A 170 4.40 -16.45 10.30
CA ASN A 170 5.86 -16.24 10.24
C ASN A 170 6.29 -14.82 10.61
N LEU A 171 5.35 -13.87 10.71
CA LEU A 171 5.64 -12.55 11.25
C LEU A 171 6.02 -12.69 12.72
N PRO A 172 7.15 -12.08 13.15
CA PRO A 172 7.48 -12.06 14.56
C PRO A 172 6.35 -11.33 15.31
N HIS A 173 5.68 -12.04 16.22
CA HIS A 173 4.91 -11.38 17.27
C HIS A 173 5.86 -10.40 17.94
N SER A 174 5.48 -9.13 18.00
CA SER A 174 6.27 -8.06 18.58
C SER A 174 6.95 -8.57 19.85
N LEU A 175 8.29 -8.57 19.86
CA LEU A 175 9.00 -8.51 21.13
C LEU A 175 8.69 -7.11 21.64
N ASP A 176 7.73 -7.02 22.56
CA ASP A 176 7.51 -5.82 23.36
C ASP A 176 8.83 -5.32 23.98
#